data_AF-A0A558HXH5-F1
#
_entry.id   AF-A0A558HXH5-F1
#
_cell.length_a   1.000
_cell.length_b   1.000
_cell.length_c   1.000
_cell.angle_alpha   90.00
_cell.angle_beta   90.00
_cell.angle_gamma   90.00
#
_symmetry.space_group_name_H-M   'P 1'
#
loop_
_entity.id
_entity.type
_entity.pdbx_description
1 polymer ?
#
loop_
_entity_poly.entity_id
_entity_poly.type
_entity_poly.pdbx_seq_one_letter_code
_entity_poly.pdbx_strand_id
1 'polypeptide(L)'
;MIGIDSLKTKIAANDAAQRKSAKAAYQSWRDTLTTAERLRAANAPLSGDALKASLVAIAESGVPNKLGSRDNALYSSNFGHLSLLIAEDAPNKRLALQGRYIVGQVLNQCRGFTTEQRRDVMVSVISAYWGNVTTGLVQIPDELWHTGLSRQVIEQWAECLCPELLEEQRHDEMANRAAYSFALNSIQALMPAKPQLFTVKRSDDEMVYVRNTRGGSVGIGQIVFKGDDVTPLTALQYAEVQEEAAYTNNVASGVLHVVTPEDAATLITEGGA
;
A
#
# COMPACT_ATOMS: atom_id res chain seq x y z
N MET A 1 -59.12 -8.88 14.19
CA MET A 1 -58.48 -7.65 14.72
C MET A 1 -57.09 -8.01 15.21
N ILE A 2 -56.03 -7.57 14.54
CA ILE A 2 -54.66 -7.66 15.07
C ILE A 2 -54.49 -6.41 15.95
N GLY A 3 -54.53 -6.58 17.27
CA GLY A 3 -54.45 -5.46 18.22
C GLY A 3 -53.11 -4.73 18.15
N ILE A 4 -53.12 -3.43 18.46
CA ILE A 4 -51.96 -2.53 18.48
C ILE A 4 -50.74 -3.13 19.20
N ASP A 5 -50.95 -3.93 20.25
CA ASP A 5 -49.86 -4.56 21.00
C ASP A 5 -49.16 -5.70 20.25
N SER A 6 -49.87 -6.38 19.34
CA SER A 6 -49.26 -7.34 18.41
C SER A 6 -48.36 -6.64 17.39
N LEU A 7 -48.76 -5.44 16.93
CA LEU A 7 -47.97 -4.62 16.02
C LEU A 7 -46.69 -4.11 16.69
N LYS A 8 -46.79 -3.58 17.92
CA LYS A 8 -45.63 -3.15 18.73
C LYS A 8 -44.61 -4.26 18.94
N THR A 9 -45.09 -5.46 19.26
CA THR A 9 -44.22 -6.64 19.47
C THR A 9 -43.49 -7.02 18.19
N LYS A 10 -44.18 -7.00 17.03
CA LYS A 10 -43.56 -7.26 15.72
C LYS A 10 -42.55 -6.19 15.33
N ILE A 11 -42.83 -4.91 15.60
CA ILE A 11 -41.89 -3.80 15.36
C ILE A 11 -40.62 -3.96 16.21
N ALA A 12 -40.77 -4.22 17.51
CA ALA A 12 -39.64 -4.43 18.41
C ALA A 12 -38.80 -5.65 18.01
N ALA A 13 -39.44 -6.75 17.59
CA ALA A 13 -38.73 -7.94 17.09
C ALA A 13 -37.97 -7.64 15.79
N ASN A 14 -38.55 -6.85 14.87
CA ASN A 14 -37.90 -6.46 13.62
C ASN A 14 -36.71 -5.52 13.86
N ASP A 15 -36.85 -4.52 14.74
CA ASP A 15 -35.74 -3.62 15.14
C ASP A 15 -34.60 -4.42 15.80
N ALA A 16 -34.91 -5.35 16.70
CA ALA A 16 -33.91 -6.23 17.30
C ALA A 16 -33.17 -7.09 16.26
N ALA A 17 -33.90 -7.61 15.25
CA ALA A 17 -33.31 -8.37 14.15
C ALA A 17 -32.40 -7.49 13.27
N GLN A 18 -32.83 -6.28 12.93
CA GLN A 18 -32.03 -5.31 12.16
C GLN A 18 -30.74 -4.91 12.89
N ARG A 19 -30.82 -4.63 14.20
CA ARG A 19 -29.63 -4.35 15.04
C ARG A 19 -28.65 -5.51 15.07
N LYS A 20 -29.14 -6.74 15.17
CA LYS A 20 -28.30 -7.95 15.15
C LYS A 20 -27.60 -8.11 13.79
N SER A 21 -28.35 -7.97 12.69
CA SER A 21 -27.81 -8.06 11.33
C SER A 21 -26.79 -6.96 11.05
N ALA A 22 -27.04 -5.73 11.48
CA ALA A 22 -26.11 -4.64 11.29
C ALA A 22 -24.84 -4.78 12.14
N LYS A 23 -24.93 -5.29 13.37
CA LYS A 23 -23.74 -5.62 14.17
C LYS A 23 -22.89 -6.70 13.49
N ALA A 24 -23.53 -7.72 12.91
CA ALA A 24 -22.83 -8.76 12.16
C ALA A 24 -22.18 -8.20 10.87
N ALA A 25 -22.88 -7.33 10.14
CA ALA A 25 -22.34 -6.66 8.96
C ALA A 25 -21.15 -5.75 9.31
N TYR A 26 -21.25 -4.98 10.40
CA TYR A 26 -20.17 -4.14 10.89
C TYR A 26 -18.94 -4.95 11.32
N GLN A 27 -19.15 -6.08 12.00
CA GLN A 27 -18.05 -6.98 12.37
C GLN A 27 -17.36 -7.56 11.14
N SER A 28 -18.14 -8.05 10.17
CA SER A 28 -17.61 -8.57 8.90
C SER A 28 -16.81 -7.51 8.12
N TRP A 29 -17.33 -6.27 8.05
CA TRP A 29 -16.62 -5.13 7.47
C TRP A 29 -15.28 -4.88 8.19
N ARG A 30 -15.28 -4.87 9.53
CA ARG A 30 -14.08 -4.62 10.34
C ARG A 30 -13.05 -5.74 10.17
N ASP A 31 -13.47 -6.99 10.13
CA ASP A 31 -12.58 -8.14 9.95
C ASP A 31 -11.96 -8.13 8.54
N THR A 32 -12.75 -7.77 7.53
CA THR A 32 -12.27 -7.62 6.14
C THR A 32 -11.28 -6.47 6.02
N LEU A 33 -11.58 -5.32 6.62
CA LEU A 33 -10.66 -4.17 6.65
C LEU A 33 -9.35 -4.52 7.34
N THR A 34 -9.41 -5.16 8.50
CA THR A 34 -8.22 -5.60 9.24
C THR A 34 -7.37 -6.57 8.42
N THR A 35 -8.02 -7.47 7.67
CA THR A 35 -7.33 -8.41 6.78
C THR A 35 -6.63 -7.69 5.63
N ALA A 36 -7.31 -6.72 5.00
CA ALA A 36 -6.74 -5.91 3.94
C ALA A 36 -5.56 -5.05 4.43
N GLU A 37 -5.66 -4.46 5.63
CA GLU A 37 -4.55 -3.71 6.26
C GLU A 37 -3.35 -4.60 6.56
N ARG A 38 -3.56 -5.82 7.05
CA ARG A 38 -2.49 -6.81 7.26
C ARG A 38 -1.84 -7.20 5.95
N LEU A 39 -2.63 -7.46 4.90
CA LEU A 39 -2.11 -7.81 3.58
C LEU A 39 -1.27 -6.66 3.00
N ARG A 40 -1.71 -5.41 3.15
CA ARG A 40 -0.95 -4.22 2.77
C ARG A 40 0.40 -4.15 3.50
N ALA A 41 0.40 -4.35 4.81
CA ALA A 41 1.62 -4.26 5.62
C ALA A 41 2.62 -5.38 5.27
N ALA A 42 2.13 -6.61 5.08
CA ALA A 42 2.98 -7.76 4.79
C ALA A 42 3.61 -7.72 3.39
N ASN A 43 2.95 -7.09 2.41
CA ASN A 43 3.40 -7.05 1.01
C ASN A 43 3.93 -5.67 0.62
N ALA A 44 4.28 -4.81 1.58
CA ALA A 44 4.83 -3.50 1.28
C ALA A 44 6.12 -3.66 0.43
N PRO A 45 6.25 -2.95 -0.70
CA PRO A 45 7.40 -3.10 -1.58
C PRO A 45 8.69 -2.68 -0.87
N LEU A 46 9.78 -3.43 -1.09
CA LEU A 46 11.08 -3.04 -0.57
C LEU A 46 11.50 -1.71 -1.19
N SER A 47 11.97 -0.79 -0.35
CA SER A 47 12.43 0.53 -0.77
C SER A 47 13.65 0.97 0.01
N GLY A 48 14.39 1.94 -0.55
CA GLY A 48 15.58 2.52 0.06
C GLY A 48 16.59 1.46 0.51
N ASP A 49 16.94 1.51 1.80
CA ASP A 49 17.97 0.68 2.40
C ASP A 49 17.60 -0.80 2.48
N ALA A 50 16.32 -1.14 2.63
CA ALA A 50 15.88 -2.54 2.71
C ALA A 50 16.07 -3.27 1.37
N LEU A 51 15.73 -2.62 0.26
CA LEU A 51 15.99 -3.17 -1.09
C LEU A 51 17.50 -3.29 -1.34
N LYS A 52 18.27 -2.27 -0.95
CA LYS A 52 19.73 -2.27 -1.08
C LYS A 52 20.35 -3.44 -0.30
N ALA A 53 19.92 -3.67 0.94
CA ALA A 53 20.39 -4.77 1.77
C ALA A 53 20.06 -6.14 1.15
N SER A 54 18.86 -6.29 0.58
CA SER A 54 18.48 -7.52 -0.13
C SER A 54 19.36 -7.79 -1.35
N LEU A 55 19.67 -6.77 -2.15
CA LEU A 55 20.58 -6.92 -3.30
C LEU A 55 22.01 -7.26 -2.88
N VAL A 56 22.48 -6.70 -1.76
CA VAL A 56 23.78 -7.07 -1.17
C VAL A 56 23.78 -8.54 -0.77
N ALA A 57 22.74 -9.01 -0.08
CA ALA A 57 22.65 -10.41 0.35
C ALA A 57 22.66 -11.38 -0.85
N ILE A 58 22.01 -11.02 -1.96
CA ILE A 58 22.04 -11.81 -3.19
C ILE A 58 23.45 -11.84 -3.78
N ALA A 59 24.11 -10.69 -3.91
CA ALA A 59 25.48 -10.63 -4.41
C ALA A 59 26.43 -11.48 -3.55
N GLU A 60 26.32 -11.38 -2.22
CA GLU A 60 27.12 -12.15 -1.27
C GLU A 60 26.85 -13.66 -1.34
N SER A 61 25.61 -14.08 -1.58
CA SER A 61 25.26 -15.50 -1.73
C SER A 61 25.94 -16.17 -2.94
N GLY A 62 26.30 -15.37 -3.95
CA GLY A 62 27.06 -15.82 -5.11
C GLY A 62 28.55 -16.05 -4.83
N VAL A 63 29.03 -15.72 -3.62
CA VAL A 63 30.43 -15.80 -3.20
C VAL A 63 30.63 -16.95 -2.21
N PRO A 64 31.61 -17.85 -2.41
CA PRO A 64 31.87 -18.92 -1.47
C PRO A 64 32.32 -18.39 -0.10
N ASN A 65 31.64 -18.84 0.97
CA ASN A 65 31.99 -18.48 2.35
C ASN A 65 33.38 -18.96 2.80
N LYS A 66 33.92 -19.99 2.14
CA LYS A 66 35.27 -20.52 2.37
C LYS A 66 35.89 -20.91 1.03
N LEU A 67 37.17 -20.63 0.88
CA LEU A 67 37.94 -20.92 -0.33
C LEU A 67 38.99 -22.00 -0.03
N GLY A 68 39.20 -22.93 -0.97
CA GLY A 68 40.35 -23.82 -0.93
C GLY A 68 41.65 -23.07 -1.24
N SER A 69 42.82 -23.72 -1.06
CA SER A 69 44.11 -23.06 -1.35
C SER A 69 44.25 -22.67 -2.83
N ARG A 70 43.71 -23.51 -3.73
CA ARG A 70 43.71 -23.28 -5.18
C ARG A 70 42.86 -22.07 -5.56
N ASP A 71 41.65 -21.98 -5.01
CA ASP A 71 40.72 -20.88 -5.28
C ASP A 71 41.25 -19.57 -4.70
N ASN A 72 41.83 -19.63 -3.49
CA ASN A 72 42.47 -18.48 -2.87
C ASN A 72 43.60 -17.92 -3.74
N ALA A 73 44.48 -18.79 -4.27
CA ALA A 73 45.56 -18.34 -5.14
C ALA A 73 45.05 -17.69 -6.43
N LEU A 74 44.04 -18.30 -7.07
CA LEU A 74 43.40 -17.77 -8.28
C LEU A 74 42.78 -16.39 -8.03
N TYR A 75 41.93 -16.28 -7.00
CA TYR A 75 41.23 -15.05 -6.69
C TYR A 75 42.16 -13.96 -6.13
N SER A 76 43.22 -14.32 -5.41
CA SER A 76 44.29 -13.38 -5.03
C SER A 76 44.97 -12.79 -6.27
N SER A 77 45.27 -13.63 -7.28
CA SER A 77 45.86 -13.17 -8.54
C SER A 77 44.91 -12.25 -9.31
N ASN A 78 43.63 -12.64 -9.44
CA ASN A 78 42.62 -11.84 -10.13
C ASN A 78 42.40 -10.47 -9.46
N PHE A 79 42.31 -10.46 -8.13
CA PHE A 79 42.18 -9.24 -7.35
C PHE A 79 43.41 -8.33 -7.53
N GLY A 80 44.62 -8.88 -7.47
CA GLY A 80 45.87 -8.13 -7.65
C GLY A 80 45.97 -7.49 -9.04
N HIS A 81 45.68 -8.24 -10.10
CA HIS A 81 45.71 -7.72 -11.47
C HIS A 81 44.66 -6.64 -11.70
N LEU A 82 43.42 -6.84 -11.24
CA LEU A 82 42.36 -5.84 -11.36
C LEU A 82 42.72 -4.56 -10.61
N SER A 83 43.23 -4.70 -9.38
CA SER A 83 43.58 -3.55 -8.55
C SER A 83 44.72 -2.74 -9.16
N LEU A 84 45.70 -3.40 -9.79
CA LEU A 84 46.77 -2.73 -10.52
C LEU A 84 46.22 -1.92 -11.71
N LEU A 85 45.35 -2.53 -12.51
CA LEU A 85 44.72 -1.88 -13.66
C LEU A 85 43.93 -0.63 -13.25
N ILE A 86 43.12 -0.74 -12.19
CA ILE A 86 42.36 0.40 -11.66
C ILE A 86 43.28 1.48 -11.06
N ALA A 87 44.39 1.08 -10.45
CA ALA A 87 45.36 2.00 -9.88
C ALA A 87 46.12 2.80 -10.95
N GLU A 88 46.43 2.17 -12.09
CA GLU A 88 47.08 2.83 -13.24
C GLU A 88 46.18 3.90 -13.88
N ASP A 89 44.88 3.63 -13.97
CA ASP A 89 43.88 4.56 -14.52
C ASP A 89 43.39 5.61 -13.52
N ALA A 90 43.84 5.56 -12.27
CA ALA A 90 43.38 6.48 -11.23
C ALA A 90 43.93 7.90 -11.47
N PRO A 91 43.10 8.95 -11.33
CA PRO A 91 43.54 10.33 -11.55
C PRO A 91 44.59 10.82 -10.54
N ASN A 92 44.74 10.12 -9.40
CA ASN A 92 45.87 10.32 -8.51
C ASN A 92 46.15 9.06 -7.66
N LYS A 93 47.39 8.98 -7.15
CA LYS A 93 47.89 7.85 -6.33
C LYS A 93 47.11 7.64 -5.02
N ARG A 94 46.47 8.67 -4.46
CA ARG A 94 45.74 8.55 -3.19
C ARG A 94 44.40 7.85 -3.39
N LEU A 95 43.73 8.06 -4.53
CA LEU A 95 42.48 7.37 -4.88
C LEU A 95 42.71 5.93 -5.30
N ALA A 96 43.82 5.64 -5.98
CA ALA A 96 44.24 4.29 -6.37
C ALA A 96 44.33 3.31 -5.17
N LEU A 97 44.65 3.83 -3.99
CA LEU A 97 44.78 3.05 -2.76
C LEU A 97 43.46 2.90 -1.98
N GLN A 98 42.35 3.47 -2.45
CA GLN A 98 41.07 3.39 -1.75
C GLN A 98 40.25 2.20 -2.25
N GLY A 99 39.98 1.23 -1.38
CA GLY A 99 39.14 0.06 -1.71
C GLY A 99 37.78 0.44 -2.32
N ARG A 100 37.10 1.46 -1.78
CA ARG A 100 35.84 1.98 -2.33
C ARG A 100 35.95 2.45 -3.79
N TYR A 101 37.09 3.02 -4.18
CA TYR A 101 37.31 3.46 -5.56
C TYR A 101 37.49 2.25 -6.47
N ILE A 102 38.27 1.25 -6.01
CA ILE A 102 38.45 -0.03 -6.70
C ILE A 102 37.09 -0.68 -6.96
N VAL A 103 36.26 -0.85 -5.92
CA VAL A 103 34.93 -1.45 -6.05
C VAL A 103 34.06 -0.68 -7.06
N GLY A 104 34.07 0.66 -7.00
CA GLY A 104 33.31 1.49 -7.92
C GLY A 104 33.76 1.43 -9.39
N GLN A 105 34.99 1.01 -9.67
CA GLN A 105 35.54 0.94 -11.03
C GLN A 105 35.52 -0.46 -11.66
N VAL A 106 35.36 -1.53 -10.86
CA VAL A 106 35.43 -2.93 -11.33
C VAL A 106 34.59 -3.18 -12.58
N LEU A 107 33.32 -2.79 -12.56
CA LEU A 107 32.41 -3.03 -13.69
C LEU A 107 32.88 -2.35 -15.00
N ASN A 108 33.46 -1.16 -14.88
CA ASN A 108 33.97 -0.44 -16.05
C ASN A 108 35.22 -1.10 -16.59
N GLN A 109 36.11 -1.57 -15.73
CA GLN A 109 37.36 -2.22 -16.13
C GLN A 109 37.15 -3.63 -16.67
N CYS A 110 36.04 -4.28 -16.33
CA CYS A 110 35.67 -5.57 -16.91
C CYS A 110 34.86 -5.46 -18.22
N ARG A 111 34.79 -4.28 -18.86
CA ARG A 111 34.12 -4.12 -20.17
C ARG A 111 34.86 -4.93 -21.23
N GLY A 112 34.25 -6.03 -21.68
CA GLY A 112 34.82 -6.97 -22.66
C GLY A 112 35.18 -8.34 -22.08
N PHE A 113 35.08 -8.52 -20.76
CA PHE A 113 35.25 -9.82 -20.12
C PHE A 113 34.02 -10.70 -20.35
N THR A 114 34.22 -12.02 -20.38
CA THR A 114 33.11 -12.97 -20.37
C THR A 114 32.33 -12.88 -19.05
N THR A 115 31.13 -13.44 -19.00
CA THR A 115 30.32 -13.46 -17.78
C THR A 115 31.03 -14.20 -16.64
N GLU A 116 31.67 -15.33 -16.92
CA GLU A 116 32.44 -16.09 -15.92
C GLU A 116 33.64 -15.30 -15.39
N GLN A 117 34.41 -14.64 -16.27
CA GLN A 117 35.53 -13.80 -15.87
C GLN A 117 35.07 -12.63 -14.99
N ARG A 118 33.95 -11.99 -15.35
CA ARG A 118 33.35 -10.92 -14.52
C ARG A 118 32.96 -11.43 -13.14
N ARG A 119 32.34 -12.61 -13.09
CA ARG A 119 31.96 -13.26 -11.84
C ARG A 119 33.18 -13.55 -10.97
N ASP A 120 34.23 -14.15 -11.52
CA ASP A 120 35.46 -14.45 -10.78
C ASP A 120 36.12 -13.20 -10.20
N VAL A 121 36.13 -12.10 -10.96
CA VAL A 121 36.64 -10.81 -10.49
C VAL A 121 35.81 -10.26 -9.32
N MET A 122 34.48 -10.26 -9.44
CA MET A 122 33.60 -9.78 -8.36
C MET A 122 33.69 -10.65 -7.10
N VAL A 123 33.76 -11.98 -7.26
CA VAL A 123 34.01 -12.94 -6.17
C VAL A 123 35.32 -12.63 -5.47
N SER A 124 36.38 -12.34 -6.25
CA SER A 124 37.70 -11.99 -5.70
C SER A 124 37.64 -10.73 -4.85
N VAL A 125 36.89 -9.71 -5.28
CA VAL A 125 36.74 -8.46 -4.54
C VAL A 125 35.98 -8.67 -3.24
N ILE A 126 34.82 -9.33 -3.26
CA ILE A 126 34.04 -9.57 -2.03
C ILE A 126 34.84 -10.47 -1.06
N SER A 127 35.50 -11.51 -1.58
CA SER A 127 36.37 -12.39 -0.78
C SER A 127 37.54 -11.64 -0.15
N ALA A 128 38.07 -10.63 -0.82
CA ALA A 128 39.13 -9.77 -0.28
C ALA A 128 38.65 -8.94 0.90
N TYR A 129 37.43 -8.40 0.83
CA TYR A 129 36.78 -7.70 1.94
C TYR A 129 36.43 -8.63 3.12
N TRP A 130 36.12 -9.89 2.86
CA TRP A 130 35.91 -10.90 3.91
C TRP A 130 37.21 -11.45 4.51
N GLY A 131 38.38 -11.04 4.01
CA GLY A 131 39.67 -11.56 4.45
C GLY A 131 39.93 -13.01 4.02
N ASN A 132 39.19 -13.52 3.05
CA ASN A 132 39.32 -14.89 2.53
C ASN A 132 40.49 -15.04 1.53
N VAL A 133 41.01 -13.96 0.98
CA VAL A 133 42.12 -13.95 0.00
C VAL A 133 43.19 -12.92 0.37
N THR A 134 44.43 -13.16 -0.07
CA THR A 134 45.54 -12.26 0.23
C THR A 134 45.67 -11.22 -0.88
N THR A 135 45.56 -9.93 -0.53
CA THR A 135 45.38 -8.88 -1.52
C THR A 135 46.68 -8.22 -1.97
N GLY A 136 47.75 -8.32 -1.16
CA GLY A 136 49.02 -7.63 -1.42
C GLY A 136 48.94 -6.09 -1.35
N LEU A 137 47.76 -5.53 -1.07
CA LEU A 137 47.53 -4.09 -0.92
C LEU A 137 47.65 -3.65 0.54
N VAL A 138 48.02 -2.38 0.74
CA VAL A 138 48.14 -1.77 2.07
C VAL A 138 46.73 -1.45 2.59
N GLN A 139 46.10 -2.46 3.19
CA GLN A 139 44.81 -2.45 3.90
C GLN A 139 43.57 -2.15 3.06
N ILE A 140 42.74 -3.18 2.88
CA ILE A 140 41.32 -2.98 2.62
C ILE A 140 40.69 -2.54 3.94
N PRO A 141 40.03 -1.38 4.02
CA PRO A 141 39.38 -0.93 5.26
C PRO A 141 38.35 -1.95 5.74
N ASP A 142 38.07 -2.00 7.05
CA ASP A 142 36.99 -2.79 7.66
C ASP A 142 35.56 -2.35 7.24
N GLU A 143 35.45 -1.49 6.22
CA GLU A 143 34.18 -1.05 5.66
C GLU A 143 33.59 -2.14 4.75
N LEU A 144 32.26 -2.17 4.62
CA LEU A 144 31.60 -3.12 3.72
C LEU A 144 31.90 -2.76 2.26
N TRP A 145 32.13 -3.76 1.40
CA TRP A 145 32.45 -3.57 -0.02
C TRP A 145 31.42 -2.71 -0.76
N HIS A 146 30.15 -2.79 -0.37
CA HIS A 146 29.03 -2.07 -0.98
C HIS A 146 28.81 -0.65 -0.42
N THR A 147 29.65 -0.20 0.51
CA THR A 147 29.52 1.12 1.16
C THR A 147 29.76 2.23 0.13
N GLY A 148 28.80 3.16 0.00
CA GLY A 148 28.87 4.23 -1.00
C GLY A 148 28.51 3.84 -2.43
N LEU A 149 28.26 2.55 -2.73
CA LEU A 149 27.73 2.15 -4.03
C LEU A 149 26.25 2.52 -4.18
N SER A 150 25.87 2.91 -5.40
CA SER A 150 24.47 3.12 -5.74
C SER A 150 23.74 1.78 -5.83
N ARG A 151 22.41 1.81 -5.65
CA ARG A 151 21.56 0.62 -5.80
C ARG A 151 21.75 -0.06 -7.16
N GLN A 152 21.82 0.73 -8.23
CA GLN A 152 21.98 0.24 -9.61
C GLN A 152 23.28 -0.54 -9.79
N VAL A 153 24.36 -0.07 -9.16
CA VAL A 153 25.65 -0.78 -9.21
C VAL A 153 25.55 -2.11 -8.48
N ILE A 154 24.94 -2.15 -7.29
CA ILE A 154 24.79 -3.40 -6.52
C ILE A 154 23.89 -4.39 -7.26
N GLU A 155 22.84 -3.92 -7.93
CA GLU A 155 21.99 -4.76 -8.77
C GLU A 155 22.77 -5.41 -9.93
N GLN A 156 23.66 -4.65 -10.59
CA GLN A 156 24.55 -5.20 -11.64
C GLN A 156 25.54 -6.23 -11.08
N TRP A 157 26.01 -6.05 -9.84
CA TRP A 157 26.83 -7.06 -9.16
C TRP A 157 26.03 -8.33 -8.85
N ALA A 158 24.82 -8.18 -8.31
CA ALA A 158 23.92 -9.29 -8.04
C ALA A 158 23.58 -10.07 -9.33
N GLU A 159 23.32 -9.36 -10.43
CA GLU A 159 23.06 -9.96 -11.75
C GLU A 159 24.24 -10.79 -12.26
N CYS A 160 25.48 -10.33 -12.02
CA CYS A 160 26.67 -11.07 -12.44
C CYS A 160 27.01 -12.26 -11.52
N LEU A 161 26.73 -12.13 -10.21
CA LEU A 161 27.13 -13.12 -9.20
C LEU A 161 26.10 -14.22 -8.99
N CYS A 162 24.81 -13.88 -9.00
CA CYS A 162 23.71 -14.81 -8.79
C CYS A 162 22.44 -14.31 -9.53
N PRO A 163 22.40 -14.43 -10.87
CA PRO A 163 21.27 -13.97 -11.68
C PRO A 163 19.96 -14.68 -11.33
N GLU A 164 20.01 -15.95 -10.93
CA GLU A 164 18.82 -16.73 -10.61
C GLU A 164 18.07 -16.16 -9.40
N LEU A 165 18.79 -15.84 -8.31
CA LEU A 165 18.20 -15.24 -7.11
C LEU A 165 17.74 -13.80 -7.35
N LEU A 166 18.41 -13.06 -8.23
CA LEU A 166 17.97 -11.72 -8.61
C LEU A 166 16.64 -11.77 -9.37
N GLU A 167 16.49 -12.72 -10.30
CA GLU A 167 15.22 -12.92 -11.02
C GLU A 167 14.10 -13.39 -10.08
N GLU A 168 14.39 -14.29 -9.14
CA GLU A 168 13.45 -14.68 -8.09
C GLU A 168 12.98 -13.47 -7.27
N GLN A 169 13.92 -12.63 -6.81
CA GLN A 169 13.60 -11.39 -6.09
C GLN A 169 12.74 -10.44 -6.93
N ARG A 170 13.03 -10.29 -8.22
CA ARG A 170 12.23 -9.46 -9.15
C ARG A 170 10.82 -9.99 -9.30
N HIS A 171 10.65 -11.31 -9.41
CA HIS A 171 9.35 -11.97 -9.45
C HIS A 171 8.58 -11.79 -8.14
N ASP A 172 9.22 -11.97 -6.99
CA ASP A 172 8.61 -11.77 -5.68
C ASP A 172 8.19 -10.32 -5.47
N GLU A 173 9.01 -9.35 -5.86
CA GLU A 173 8.66 -7.93 -5.81
C GLU A 173 7.46 -7.60 -6.71
N MET A 174 7.38 -8.19 -7.90
CA MET A 174 6.20 -8.04 -8.76
C MET A 174 4.94 -8.61 -8.10
N ALA A 175 5.02 -9.81 -7.52
CA ALA A 175 3.91 -10.45 -6.82
C ALA A 175 3.46 -9.62 -5.59
N ASN A 176 4.41 -9.17 -4.77
CA ASN A 176 4.17 -8.34 -3.60
C ASN A 176 3.51 -7.02 -3.99
N ARG A 177 3.96 -6.36 -5.06
CA ARG A 177 3.32 -5.13 -5.57
C ARG A 177 1.89 -5.35 -6.03
N ALA A 178 1.61 -6.47 -6.70
CA ALA A 178 0.25 -6.81 -7.10
C ALA A 178 -0.66 -7.02 -5.86
N ALA A 179 -0.19 -7.77 -4.86
CA ALA A 179 -0.91 -8.00 -3.61
C ALA A 179 -1.12 -6.70 -2.81
N TYR A 180 -0.10 -5.84 -2.76
CA TYR A 180 -0.17 -4.53 -2.13
C TYR A 180 -1.19 -3.60 -2.79
N SER A 181 -1.19 -3.53 -4.13
CA SER A 181 -2.15 -2.75 -4.91
C SER A 181 -3.58 -3.23 -4.68
N PHE A 182 -3.79 -4.55 -4.70
CA PHE A 182 -5.08 -5.16 -4.38
C PHE A 182 -5.56 -4.80 -2.97
N ALA A 183 -4.68 -4.85 -1.98
CA ALA A 183 -4.98 -4.47 -0.61
C ALA A 183 -5.37 -2.99 -0.48
N LEU A 184 -4.64 -2.09 -1.15
CA LEU A 184 -4.98 -0.65 -1.17
C LEU A 184 -6.35 -0.39 -1.80
N ASN A 185 -6.63 -0.99 -2.95
CA ASN A 185 -7.93 -0.86 -3.62
C ASN A 185 -9.06 -1.40 -2.74
N SER A 186 -8.82 -2.51 -2.05
CA SER A 186 -9.79 -3.10 -1.12
C SER A 186 -10.08 -2.18 0.06
N ILE A 187 -9.05 -1.59 0.68
CA ILE A 187 -9.22 -0.60 1.76
C ILE A 187 -10.01 0.62 1.24
N GLN A 188 -9.65 1.14 0.06
CA GLN A 188 -10.31 2.29 -0.55
C GLN A 188 -11.79 2.01 -0.86
N ALA A 189 -12.14 0.80 -1.26
CA ALA A 189 -13.53 0.38 -1.48
C ALA A 189 -14.30 0.13 -0.17
N LEU A 190 -13.65 -0.42 0.86
CA LEU A 190 -14.27 -0.74 2.14
C LEU A 190 -14.52 0.48 3.02
N MET A 191 -13.64 1.47 3.01
CA MET A 191 -13.77 2.69 3.82
C MET A 191 -15.11 3.43 3.65
N PRO A 192 -15.60 3.71 2.42
CA PRO A 192 -16.92 4.32 2.21
C PRO A 192 -18.08 3.34 2.44
N ALA A 193 -17.86 2.03 2.32
CA ALA A 193 -18.88 0.99 2.52
C ALA A 193 -19.11 0.62 4.00
N LYS A 194 -18.67 1.45 4.94
CA LYS A 194 -18.86 1.24 6.38
C LYS A 194 -20.36 1.12 6.71
N PRO A 195 -20.83 -0.01 7.25
CA PRO A 195 -22.24 -0.17 7.60
C PRO A 195 -22.66 0.87 8.65
N GLN A 196 -23.71 1.64 8.35
CA GLN A 196 -24.34 2.57 9.27
C GLN A 196 -25.68 2.01 9.76
N LEU A 197 -25.92 2.09 11.06
CA LEU A 197 -27.20 1.78 11.68
C LEU A 197 -28.02 3.06 11.73
N PHE A 198 -29.06 3.13 10.90
CA PHE A 198 -30.07 4.18 11.04
C PHE A 198 -31.06 3.74 12.10
N THR A 199 -31.05 4.40 13.26
CA THR A 199 -32.15 4.28 14.22
C THR A 199 -33.25 5.24 13.79
N VAL A 200 -34.46 4.73 13.56
CA VAL A 200 -35.65 5.58 13.49
C VAL A 200 -35.87 6.13 14.90
N LYS A 201 -35.38 7.34 15.18
CA LYS A 201 -35.81 8.04 16.40
C LYS A 201 -37.31 8.23 16.28
N ARG A 202 -38.04 7.79 17.30
CA ARG A 202 -39.44 8.16 17.49
C ARG A 202 -39.43 9.67 17.75
N SER A 203 -39.69 10.45 16.71
CA SER A 203 -40.02 11.86 16.85
C SER A 203 -41.38 11.90 17.55
N ASP A 204 -41.49 12.70 18.61
CA ASP A 204 -42.78 12.99 19.25
C ASP A 204 -43.66 13.86 18.33
N ASP A 205 -43.08 14.45 17.28
CA ASP A 205 -43.81 14.96 16.12
C ASP A 205 -43.93 13.87 15.05
N GLU A 206 -45.15 13.41 14.77
CA GLU A 206 -45.50 12.40 13.74
C GLU A 206 -45.35 12.93 12.29
N MET A 207 -44.36 13.79 12.05
CA MET A 207 -44.08 14.45 10.78
C MET A 207 -42.76 13.95 10.18
N VAL A 208 -42.76 13.74 8.88
CA VAL A 208 -41.58 13.44 8.05
C VAL A 208 -41.14 14.72 7.36
N TYR A 209 -39.90 15.13 7.58
CA TYR A 209 -39.35 16.35 7.00
C TYR A 209 -38.57 16.00 5.73
N VAL A 210 -38.88 16.67 4.62
CA VAL A 210 -38.19 16.47 3.34
C VAL A 210 -37.62 17.81 2.87
N ARG A 211 -36.31 17.86 2.68
CA ARG A 211 -35.59 19.02 2.15
C ARG A 211 -35.45 18.91 0.64
N ASN A 212 -35.69 20.00 -0.07
CA ASN A 212 -35.33 20.13 -1.47
C ASN A 212 -34.02 20.90 -1.60
N THR A 213 -33.00 20.25 -2.16
CA THR A 213 -31.64 20.80 -2.31
C THR A 213 -31.47 21.62 -3.59
N ARG A 214 -32.52 21.70 -4.41
CA ARG A 214 -32.56 22.53 -5.61
C ARG A 214 -33.08 23.91 -5.24
N GLY A 215 -32.50 24.97 -5.79
CA GLY A 215 -33.01 26.35 -5.62
C GLY A 215 -34.36 26.66 -6.27
N GLY A 216 -35.12 25.64 -6.69
CA GLY A 216 -36.44 25.78 -7.31
C GLY A 216 -37.41 24.70 -6.84
N SER A 217 -38.71 24.99 -6.90
CA SER A 217 -39.74 24.10 -6.37
C SER A 217 -39.90 22.81 -7.19
N VAL A 218 -40.13 21.70 -6.49
CA VAL A 218 -40.46 20.40 -7.08
C VAL A 218 -41.86 20.01 -6.62
N GLY A 219 -42.79 19.85 -7.55
CA GLY A 219 -44.15 19.37 -7.25
C GLY A 219 -44.24 17.87 -7.47
N ILE A 220 -44.76 17.14 -6.48
CA ILE A 220 -45.03 15.70 -6.57
C ILE A 220 -46.40 15.43 -5.93
N GLY A 221 -47.31 14.83 -6.71
CA GLY A 221 -48.71 14.71 -6.30
C GLY A 221 -49.32 16.09 -5.98
N GLN A 222 -49.94 16.22 -4.81
CA GLN A 222 -50.49 17.49 -4.29
C GLN A 222 -49.49 18.29 -3.43
N ILE A 223 -48.24 17.84 -3.34
CA ILE A 223 -47.24 18.39 -2.42
C ILE A 223 -46.18 19.17 -3.21
N VAL A 224 -45.86 20.37 -2.72
CA VAL A 224 -44.83 21.23 -3.31
C VAL A 224 -43.65 21.33 -2.35
N PHE A 225 -42.50 20.82 -2.78
CA PHE A 225 -41.23 20.94 -2.08
C PHE A 225 -40.54 22.23 -2.53
N LYS A 226 -40.57 23.27 -1.68
CA LYS A 226 -39.94 24.56 -1.99
C LYS A 226 -38.42 24.42 -1.95
N GLY A 227 -37.74 25.08 -2.88
CA GLY A 227 -36.29 25.02 -2.97
C GLY A 227 -35.60 25.59 -1.73
N ASP A 228 -34.53 24.92 -1.30
CA ASP A 228 -33.73 25.22 -0.11
C ASP A 228 -34.48 25.21 1.24
N ASP A 229 -35.74 24.76 1.24
CA ASP A 229 -36.63 24.72 2.40
C ASP A 229 -36.96 23.27 2.81
N VAL A 230 -37.45 23.11 4.04
CA VAL A 230 -37.88 21.83 4.61
C VAL A 230 -39.41 21.77 4.61
N THR A 231 -39.96 20.83 3.86
CA THR A 231 -41.41 20.57 3.85
C THR A 231 -41.74 19.50 4.90
N PRO A 232 -42.56 19.81 5.92
CA PRO A 232 -43.10 18.82 6.85
C PRO A 232 -44.27 18.07 6.21
N LEU A 233 -44.26 16.75 6.31
CA LEU A 233 -45.30 15.86 5.79
C LEU A 233 -45.86 15.00 6.91
N THR A 234 -47.19 14.87 6.98
CA THR A 234 -47.80 13.84 7.83
C THR A 234 -47.47 12.45 7.29
N ALA A 235 -47.61 11.41 8.13
CA ALA A 235 -47.40 10.03 7.70
C ALA A 235 -48.25 9.63 6.47
N LEU A 236 -49.48 10.15 6.36
CA LEU A 236 -50.37 9.91 5.22
C LEU A 236 -49.85 10.58 3.95
N GLN A 237 -49.50 11.87 4.04
CA GLN A 237 -48.93 12.62 2.92
C GLN A 237 -47.60 12.03 2.43
N TYR A 238 -46.79 11.52 3.36
CA TYR A 238 -45.53 10.88 3.03
C TYR A 238 -45.74 9.55 2.30
N ALA A 239 -46.67 8.72 2.77
CA ALA A 239 -47.02 7.46 2.10
C ALA A 239 -47.53 7.70 0.68
N GLU A 240 -48.43 8.69 0.50
CA GLU A 240 -48.94 9.08 -0.82
C GLU A 240 -47.82 9.52 -1.77
N VAL A 241 -46.88 10.36 -1.30
CA VAL A 241 -45.79 10.85 -2.15
C VAL A 241 -44.72 9.78 -2.40
N GLN A 242 -44.47 8.83 -1.49
CA GLN A 242 -43.53 7.74 -1.72
C GLN A 242 -43.97 6.77 -2.82
N GLU A 243 -45.27 6.63 -3.05
CA GLU A 243 -45.81 5.80 -4.13
C GLU A 243 -45.61 6.46 -5.51
N GLU A 244 -45.36 7.76 -5.56
CA GLU A 244 -45.10 8.50 -6.80
C GLU A 244 -43.69 8.21 -7.33
N ALA A 245 -43.60 7.71 -8.57
CA ALA A 245 -42.31 7.43 -9.22
C ALA A 245 -41.40 8.67 -9.28
N ALA A 246 -41.99 9.86 -9.40
CA ALA A 246 -41.26 11.13 -9.38
C ALA A 246 -40.53 11.37 -8.05
N TYR A 247 -41.09 10.94 -6.92
CA TYR A 247 -40.43 11.06 -5.62
C TYR A 247 -39.20 10.17 -5.53
N THR A 248 -39.36 8.89 -5.83
CA THR A 248 -38.25 7.92 -5.82
C THR A 248 -37.10 8.36 -6.73
N ASN A 249 -37.41 8.91 -7.91
CA ASN A 249 -36.40 9.44 -8.83
C ASN A 249 -35.68 10.69 -8.29
N ASN A 250 -36.41 11.60 -7.64
CA ASN A 250 -35.82 12.82 -7.07
C ASN A 250 -35.01 12.54 -5.78
N VAL A 251 -35.37 11.50 -5.02
CA VAL A 251 -34.57 11.03 -3.89
C VAL A 251 -33.30 10.33 -4.38
N ALA A 252 -33.40 9.45 -5.38
CA ALA A 252 -32.25 8.77 -5.95
C ALA A 252 -31.23 9.73 -6.60
N SER A 253 -31.70 10.87 -7.14
CA SER A 253 -30.83 11.91 -7.72
C SER A 253 -30.27 12.90 -6.69
N GLY A 254 -30.69 12.81 -5.42
CA GLY A 254 -30.26 13.72 -4.35
C GLY A 254 -30.95 15.09 -4.35
N VAL A 255 -31.96 15.30 -5.21
CA VAL A 255 -32.76 16.54 -5.27
C VAL A 255 -33.67 16.67 -4.05
N LEU A 256 -34.28 15.58 -3.61
CA LEU A 256 -35.07 15.51 -2.39
C LEU A 256 -34.36 14.64 -1.36
N HIS A 257 -34.29 15.14 -0.13
CA HIS A 257 -33.63 14.45 0.96
C HIS A 257 -34.56 14.37 2.16
N VAL A 258 -34.82 13.17 2.68
CA VAL A 258 -35.53 13.00 3.94
C VAL A 258 -34.60 13.44 5.07
N VAL A 259 -34.95 14.52 5.77
CA VAL A 259 -34.13 15.07 6.84
C VAL A 259 -34.12 14.08 8.00
N THR A 260 -32.94 13.52 8.27
CA THR A 260 -32.74 12.64 9.41
C THR A 260 -32.44 13.45 10.67
N PRO A 261 -32.59 12.89 11.87
CA PRO A 261 -32.25 13.57 13.12
C PRO A 261 -30.77 14.03 13.21
N GLU A 262 -29.85 13.43 12.44
CA GLU A 262 -28.45 13.86 12.36
C GLU A 262 -28.30 15.10 11.45
N ASP A 263 -29.07 15.18 10.36
CA ASP A 263 -29.17 16.39 9.53
C ASP A 263 -29.81 17.55 10.30
N ALA A 264 -30.79 17.25 11.16
CA ALA A 264 -31.40 18.22 12.06
C ALA A 264 -30.40 18.80 13.08
N ALA A 265 -29.48 17.99 13.60
CA ALA A 265 -28.42 18.46 14.50
C ALA A 265 -27.42 19.40 13.81
N THR A 266 -27.19 19.20 12.51
CA THR A 266 -26.31 20.04 11.68
C THR A 266 -27.02 21.33 11.26
N LEU A 267 -28.35 21.29 11.10
CA LEU A 267 -29.21 22.43 10.73
C LEU A 267 -29.49 23.39 11.90
N ILE A 268 -29.58 22.90 13.15
CA ILE A 268 -29.81 23.77 14.33
C ILE A 268 -28.59 24.67 14.59
N THR A 269 -27.39 24.27 14.16
CA THR A 269 -26.16 25.07 14.33
C THR A 269 -25.96 26.20 13.31
N GLU A 270 -26.77 26.30 12.25
CA GLU A 270 -26.61 27.34 11.22
C GLU A 270 -27.75 28.37 11.14
N GLY A 271 -28.64 28.45 12.12
CA GLY A 271 -29.64 29.52 12.14
C GLY A 271 -30.43 29.64 13.43
N GLY A 272 -29.99 30.51 14.34
CA GLY A 272 -30.81 30.97 15.46
C GLY A 272 -30.03 31.42 16.68
N ALA A 273 -29.45 32.62 16.60
CA ALA A 273 -29.35 33.52 17.75
C ALA A 273 -30.70 34.23 17.94
#